data_AF-A0A3M1YZD6-F1
#
_entry.id   AF-A0A3M1YZD6-F1
#
_cell.length_a   1.000
_cell.length_b   1.000
_cell.length_c   1.000
_cell.angle_alpha   90.00
_cell.angle_beta   90.00
_cell.angle_gamma   90.00
#
_symmetry.space_group_name_H-M   'P 1'
#
loop_
_entity.id
_entity.type
_entity.pdbx_description
1 polymer ?
#
loop_
_entity_poly.entity_id
_entity_poly.type
_entity_poly.pdbx_seq_one_letter_code
_entity_poly.pdbx_strand_id
1 'polypeptide(L)'
;MKDILLLMAMLFSVGAFSQNECNPNDVFSEACPISFGEEVKGTINPTNDNDYYKFEVTTPGVIEVNVSNVPSNISMLVRLYGPSQEHLISDDGIAGQSVFIKELVCEPGTYYVLL
;
A
#
# COMPACT_ATOMS: atom_id res chain seq x y z
N MET A 1 -2.50 -6.75 -17.21
CA MET A 1 -1.85 -7.25 -15.99
C MET A 1 -0.36 -7.05 -16.14
N LYS A 2 0.24 -6.27 -15.24
CA LYS A 2 1.69 -6.03 -15.17
C LYS A 2 2.13 -6.05 -13.71
N ASP A 3 3.25 -6.69 -13.43
CA ASP A 3 3.70 -6.96 -12.05
C ASP A 3 4.25 -5.69 -11.36
N ILE A 4 3.98 -5.55 -10.06
CA ILE A 4 4.51 -4.51 -9.16
C ILE A 4 4.96 -5.14 -7.82
N LEU A 5 5.72 -4.39 -7.02
CA LEU A 5 6.12 -4.78 -5.67
C LEU A 5 5.82 -3.66 -4.67
N LEU A 6 4.91 -3.92 -3.73
CA LEU A 6 4.57 -3.05 -2.60
C LEU A 6 5.38 -3.48 -1.37
N LEU A 7 6.00 -2.53 -0.66
CA LEU A 7 6.60 -2.74 0.66
C LEU A 7 6.01 -1.74 1.64
N MET A 8 5.58 -2.23 2.80
CA MET A 8 5.13 -1.39 3.90
C MET A 8 6.07 -1.52 5.08
N ALA A 9 6.58 -0.41 5.59
CA ALA A 9 7.50 -0.42 6.74
C ALA A 9 7.01 0.53 7.83
N MET A 10 7.14 0.07 9.08
CA MET A 10 7.24 0.94 10.25
C MET A 10 8.73 0.98 10.61
N LEU A 11 9.25 2.10 11.12
CA LEU A 11 10.67 2.26 11.49
C LEU A 11 11.09 1.38 12.67
N PHE A 12 11.15 0.06 12.47
CA PHE A 12 11.83 -0.95 13.27
C PHE A 12 12.24 -2.08 12.30
N SER A 13 13.52 -2.46 12.29
CA SER A 13 14.05 -3.48 11.37
C SER A 13 13.43 -4.85 11.65
N VAL A 14 12.69 -5.39 10.67
CA VAL A 14 12.20 -6.77 10.65
C VAL A 14 12.48 -7.34 9.25
N GLY A 15 12.80 -8.64 9.17
CA GLY A 15 13.12 -9.33 7.92
C GLY A 15 11.94 -9.37 6.94
N ALA A 16 12.23 -9.20 5.65
CA ALA A 16 11.23 -9.16 4.59
C ALA A 16 10.61 -10.54 4.33
N PHE A 17 9.28 -10.63 4.42
CA PHE A 17 8.50 -11.76 3.93
C PHE A 17 7.74 -11.34 2.67
N SER A 18 7.71 -12.19 1.65
CA SER A 18 7.02 -11.88 0.38
C SER A 18 5.70 -12.65 0.27
N GLN A 19 4.61 -11.92 0.05
CA GLN A 19 3.28 -12.45 -0.26
C GLN A 19 2.85 -12.03 -1.68
N ASN A 20 1.86 -12.72 -2.25
CA ASN A 20 1.19 -12.26 -3.47
C ASN A 20 -0.06 -11.46 -3.06
N GLU A 21 -0.53 -10.58 -3.95
CA GLU A 21 -1.85 -9.96 -3.81
C GLU A 21 -2.96 -11.01 -3.64
N CYS A 22 -4.05 -10.60 -3.02
CA CYS A 22 -5.20 -11.44 -2.77
C CYS A 22 -6.42 -10.83 -3.48
N ASN A 23 -7.19 -11.64 -4.20
CA ASN A 23 -8.36 -11.14 -4.92
C ASN A 23 -9.62 -11.89 -4.45
N PRO A 24 -10.78 -11.21 -4.32
CA PRO A 24 -11.00 -9.79 -4.62
C PRO A 24 -10.48 -8.85 -3.52
N ASN A 25 -10.13 -7.63 -3.90
CA ASN A 25 -9.60 -6.56 -3.05
C ASN A 25 -10.05 -5.16 -3.51
N ASP A 26 -11.12 -5.07 -4.31
CA ASP A 26 -11.59 -3.84 -4.96
C ASP A 26 -12.27 -2.82 -4.03
N VAL A 27 -12.47 -3.18 -2.76
CA VAL A 27 -13.16 -2.37 -1.75
C VAL A 27 -12.53 -2.55 -0.36
N PHE A 28 -12.71 -1.55 0.52
CA PHE A 28 -12.18 -1.58 1.90
C PHE A 28 -12.51 -2.87 2.69
N SER A 29 -13.74 -3.41 2.55
CA SER A 29 -14.15 -4.61 3.27
C SER A 29 -13.42 -5.89 2.81
N GLU A 30 -12.89 -5.87 1.58
CA GLU A 30 -12.19 -6.99 0.94
C GLU A 30 -10.67 -6.78 0.93
N ALA A 31 -10.18 -5.66 1.48
CA ALA A 31 -8.77 -5.29 1.48
C ALA A 31 -7.85 -6.41 2.01
N CYS A 32 -6.75 -6.64 1.29
CA CYS A 32 -5.77 -7.66 1.61
C CYS A 32 -5.03 -7.36 2.90
N PRO A 33 -5.02 -8.27 3.89
CA PRO A 33 -4.24 -8.07 5.09
C PRO A 33 -2.74 -8.16 4.78
N ILE A 34 -1.99 -7.16 5.22
CA ILE A 34 -0.53 -7.11 5.13
C ILE A 34 0.04 -6.73 6.50
N SER A 35 1.27 -7.14 6.78
CA SER A 35 2.00 -6.80 7.99
C SER A 35 3.13 -5.82 7.69
N PHE A 36 3.58 -5.07 8.70
CA PHE A 36 4.78 -4.25 8.56
C PHE A 36 6.00 -5.13 8.25
N GLY A 37 6.82 -4.68 7.30
CA GLY A 37 7.98 -5.39 6.78
C GLY A 37 7.65 -6.40 5.68
N GLU A 38 6.37 -6.59 5.32
CA GLU A 38 6.00 -7.49 4.23
C GLU A 38 6.10 -6.81 2.86
N GLU A 39 6.65 -7.56 1.92
CA GLU A 39 6.62 -7.27 0.49
C GLU A 39 5.42 -7.98 -0.15
N VAL A 40 4.61 -7.27 -0.92
CA VAL A 40 3.51 -7.84 -1.70
C VAL A 40 3.80 -7.70 -3.18
N LYS A 41 3.76 -8.84 -3.88
CA LYS A 41 3.79 -8.89 -5.34
C LYS A 41 2.36 -8.80 -5.86
N GLY A 42 2.06 -7.71 -6.55
CA GLY A 42 0.74 -7.47 -7.15
C GLY A 42 0.81 -7.36 -8.66
N THR A 43 -0.35 -7.36 -9.30
CA THR A 43 -0.50 -7.10 -10.72
C THR A 43 -1.49 -5.97 -10.93
N ILE A 44 -1.05 -4.88 -11.54
CA ILE A 44 -1.94 -3.76 -11.82
C ILE A 44 -2.54 -3.88 -13.22
N ASN A 45 -3.84 -3.66 -13.30
CA ASN A 45 -4.57 -3.41 -14.54
C ASN A 45 -4.87 -1.90 -14.65
N PRO A 46 -4.42 -1.19 -15.71
CA PRO A 46 -4.58 0.27 -15.80
C PRO A 46 -6.03 0.79 -15.87
N THR A 47 -7.03 -0.09 -15.82
CA THR A 47 -8.44 0.27 -15.97
C THR A 47 -9.24 -0.45 -14.89
N ASN A 48 -9.78 0.33 -13.95
CA ASN A 48 -10.67 -0.12 -12.87
C ASN A 48 -10.09 -1.27 -12.03
N ASP A 49 -8.87 -1.12 -11.56
CA ASP A 49 -8.25 -2.03 -10.59
C ASP A 49 -7.96 -1.20 -9.35
N ASN A 50 -8.70 -1.45 -8.28
CA ASN A 50 -8.47 -0.76 -7.01
C ASN A 50 -7.88 -1.79 -6.04
N ASP A 51 -6.57 -1.77 -5.84
CA ASP A 51 -5.98 -2.74 -4.94
C ASP A 51 -5.97 -2.20 -3.52
N TYR A 52 -6.96 -2.59 -2.71
CA TYR A 52 -6.97 -2.24 -1.29
C TYR A 52 -6.15 -3.24 -0.47
N TYR A 53 -5.26 -2.70 0.36
CA TYR A 53 -4.50 -3.42 1.39
C TYR A 53 -4.85 -2.85 2.77
N LYS A 54 -4.76 -3.66 3.82
CA LYS A 54 -5.02 -3.23 5.20
C LYS A 54 -4.02 -3.77 6.20
N PHE A 55 -3.78 -3.03 7.26
CA PHE A 55 -2.84 -3.38 8.32
C PHE A 55 -3.22 -2.72 9.64
N GLU A 56 -2.79 -3.33 10.74
CA GLU A 56 -3.08 -2.83 12.09
C GLU A 56 -1.97 -1.94 12.61
N VAL A 57 -2.33 -0.73 13.04
CA VAL A 57 -1.47 0.18 13.81
C VAL A 57 -1.89 0.07 15.28
N THR A 58 -1.01 -0.42 16.14
CA THR A 58 -1.29 -0.55 17.58
C THR A 58 -0.68 0.57 18.42
N THR A 59 0.27 1.30 17.86
CA THR A 59 1.00 2.39 18.54
C THR A 59 1.31 3.51 17.55
N PRO A 60 1.38 4.78 18.00
CA PRO A 60 1.81 5.90 17.17
C PRO A 60 3.14 5.62 16.47
N GLY A 61 3.26 6.05 15.22
CA GLY A 61 4.46 5.82 14.43
C GLY A 61 4.35 6.40 13.04
N VAL A 62 5.42 6.24 12.26
CA VAL A 62 5.45 6.67 10.87
C VAL A 62 5.21 5.47 9.97
N ILE A 63 4.20 5.58 9.11
CA ILE A 63 3.91 4.62 8.05
C ILE A 63 4.70 5.06 6.82
N GLU A 64 5.47 4.13 6.25
CA GLU A 64 6.11 4.30 4.95
C GLU A 64 5.57 3.25 3.98
N VAL A 65 5.11 3.71 2.82
CA VAL A 65 4.58 2.86 1.74
C VAL A 65 5.45 3.09 0.52
N ASN A 66 6.03 2.03 -0.02
CA ASN A 66 6.85 2.06 -1.23
C ASN A 66 6.27 1.12 -2.28
N VAL A 67 5.91 1.66 -3.44
CA VAL A 67 5.53 0.88 -4.61
C VAL A 67 6.67 0.95 -5.61
N SER A 68 7.20 -0.21 -5.97
CA SER A 68 8.36 -0.37 -6.83
C SER A 68 8.08 -1.31 -7.99
N ASN A 69 9.04 -1.41 -8.92
CA ASN A 69 8.92 -2.16 -10.16
C ASN A 69 7.74 -1.72 -11.04
N VAL A 70 7.36 -0.44 -10.96
CA VAL A 70 6.27 0.13 -11.75
C VAL A 70 6.61 0.06 -13.25
N PRO A 71 5.73 -0.51 -14.10
CA PRO A 71 5.95 -0.56 -15.54
C PRO A 71 6.09 0.83 -16.17
N SER A 72 6.97 0.96 -17.18
CA SER A 72 7.34 2.25 -17.80
C SER A 72 6.21 3.10 -18.38
N ASN A 73 5.05 2.48 -18.63
CA ASN A 73 3.86 3.12 -19.20
C ASN A 73 2.71 3.28 -18.20
N ILE A 74 2.94 3.02 -16.91
CA ILE A 74 1.95 3.12 -15.83
C ILE A 74 2.44 4.16 -14.83
N SER A 75 1.59 5.14 -14.53
CA SER A 75 1.71 6.03 -13.38
C SER A 75 0.80 5.48 -12.29
N MET A 76 1.35 5.23 -11.10
CA MET A 76 0.62 4.68 -9.95
C MET A 76 0.08 5.81 -9.11
N LEU A 77 -1.15 5.67 -8.63
CA LEU A 77 -1.68 6.48 -7.54
C LEU A 77 -1.55 5.67 -6.26
N VAL A 78 -0.96 6.25 -5.22
CA VAL A 78 -0.92 5.61 -3.90
C VAL A 78 -1.68 6.47 -2.92
N ARG A 79 -2.63 5.90 -2.19
CA ARG A 79 -3.36 6.60 -1.12
C ARG A 79 -3.26 5.84 0.19
N LEU A 80 -3.11 6.58 1.28
CA LEU A 80 -3.25 6.06 2.64
C LEU A 80 -4.55 6.58 3.24
N TYR A 81 -5.30 5.68 3.86
CA TYR A 81 -6.53 5.96 4.60
C TYR A 81 -6.39 5.53 6.06
N GLY A 82 -7.03 6.28 6.94
CA GLY A 82 -7.07 5.99 8.37
C GLY A 82 -8.22 5.05 8.78
N PRO A 83 -8.39 4.84 10.10
CA PRO A 83 -9.35 3.87 10.65
C PRO A 83 -10.81 4.14 10.33
N SER A 84 -11.18 5.40 10.08
CA SER A 84 -12.54 5.77 9.65
C SER A 84 -12.69 5.81 8.13
N GLN A 85 -11.71 5.27 7.39
CA GLN A 85 -11.60 5.32 5.92
C GLN A 85 -11.49 6.75 5.39
N GLU A 86 -11.02 7.67 6.22
CA GLU A 86 -10.67 9.04 5.84
C GLU A 86 -9.36 9.05 5.06
N HIS A 87 -9.28 9.86 4.00
CA HIS A 87 -8.05 10.04 3.24
C HIS A 87 -7.04 10.84 4.06
N LEU A 88 -5.81 10.34 4.17
CA LEU A 88 -4.73 10.98 4.92
C LEU A 88 -3.70 11.64 4.00
N ILE A 89 -3.15 10.87 3.06
CA ILE A 89 -2.15 11.34 2.10
C ILE A 89 -2.24 10.55 0.80
N SER A 90 -1.78 11.14 -0.29
CA SER A 90 -1.59 10.45 -1.56
C SER A 90 -0.41 11.01 -2.33
N ASP A 91 0.11 10.21 -3.26
CA ASP A 91 1.05 10.64 -4.29
C ASP A 91 0.64 10.07 -5.65
N ASP A 92 0.73 10.91 -6.68
CA ASP A 92 0.49 10.58 -8.08
C ASP A 92 1.86 10.37 -8.73
N GLY A 93 2.26 9.10 -8.84
CA GLY A 93 3.56 8.70 -9.35
C GLY A 93 3.82 9.13 -10.78
N ILE A 94 5.09 9.17 -11.16
CA ILE A 94 5.49 9.36 -12.55
C ILE A 94 5.55 8.00 -13.24
N ALA A 95 5.17 7.94 -14.51
CA ALA A 95 5.13 6.70 -15.26
C ALA A 95 6.47 5.94 -15.18
N GLY A 96 6.43 4.67 -14.73
CA GLY A 96 7.61 3.83 -14.59
C GLY A 96 8.53 4.12 -13.42
N GLN A 97 8.19 5.06 -12.55
CA GLN A 97 8.98 5.39 -11.36
C GLN A 97 8.34 4.76 -10.13
N SER A 98 9.15 4.43 -9.13
CA SER A 98 8.63 4.06 -7.82
C SER A 98 7.86 5.22 -7.19
N VAL A 99 6.84 4.90 -6.39
CA VAL A 99 6.03 5.87 -5.64
C VAL A 99 6.23 5.66 -4.16
N PHE A 100 6.32 6.74 -3.40
CA PHE A 100 6.60 6.70 -1.97
C PHE A 100 5.75 7.71 -1.22
N ILE A 101 5.02 7.25 -0.21
CA ILE A 101 4.33 8.12 0.75
C ILE A 101 4.80 7.83 2.17
N LYS A 102 4.75 8.87 3.01
CA LYS A 102 5.16 8.81 4.41
C LYS A 102 4.25 9.69 5.25
N GLU A 103 3.65 9.11 6.29
CA GLU A 103 2.71 9.83 7.16
C GLU A 103 2.93 9.45 8.63
N LEU A 104 2.91 10.45 9.52
CA LEU A 104 2.91 10.23 10.96
C LEU A 104 1.47 9.97 11.41
N VAL A 105 1.23 8.81 12.01
CA VAL A 105 -0.08 8.44 12.55
C VAL A 105 -0.03 8.26 14.06
N CYS A 106 -1.08 8.70 14.74
CA CYS A 106 -1.17 8.66 16.19
C CYS A 106 -2.30 7.76 16.70
N GLU A 107 -3.32 7.52 15.88
CA GLU A 107 -4.48 6.74 16.29
C GLU A 107 -4.23 5.24 16.04
N PRO A 108 -4.53 4.37 17.02
CA PRO A 108 -4.55 2.95 16.77
C PRO A 108 -5.76 2.57 15.90
N GLY A 109 -5.60 1.53 15.09
CA GLY A 109 -6.69 0.95 14.29
C GLY A 109 -6.21 0.34 12.99
N THR A 110 -7.18 -0.08 12.17
CA THR A 110 -6.94 -0.62 10.83
C THR A 110 -6.73 0.52 9.84
N TYR A 111 -5.56 0.59 9.24
CA TYR A 111 -5.25 1.52 8.16
C TYR A 111 -5.33 0.82 6.82
N TYR A 112 -5.48 1.60 5.75
CA TYR A 112 -5.63 1.06 4.40
C TYR A 112 -4.74 1.77 3.40
N VAL A 113 -4.15 1.00 2.49
CA VAL A 113 -3.48 1.52 1.30
C VAL A 113 -4.34 1.17 0.09
N LEU A 114 -4.54 2.14 -0.79
CA LEU A 114 -5.11 1.93 -2.12
C LEU A 114 -4.01 2.18 -3.16
N LEU A 115 -3.86 1.25 -4.09
CA LEU A 115 -3.07 1.39 -5.31
C LEU A 115 -3.97 1.52 -6.55
#